data_AF-A0A178J8N4-F1
#
_entry.id   AF-A0A178J8N4-F1
#
_cell.length_a   1.000
_cell.length_b   1.000
_cell.length_c   1.000
_cell.angle_alpha   90.00
_cell.angle_beta   90.00
_cell.angle_gamma   90.00
#
_symmetry.space_group_name_H-M   'P 1'
#
loop_
_entity.id
_entity.type
_entity.pdbx_description
1 polymer ?
#
loop_
_entity_poly.entity_id
_entity_poly.type
_entity_poly.pdbx_seq_one_letter_code
_entity_poly.pdbx_strand_id
1 'polypeptide(L)'
;MKNAVLLCTALLIFPLHTIAKGSSGSMYIITDYARLVCEVHTSGIQLVISSQSNTPENSKIRISGANSVQISLTANSRLGFHFTASDFPLTLEITTPENSTRFSLDQDCQLKQLTR
;
A
#
# COMPACT_ATOMS: atom_id res chain seq x y z
N MET A 1 -14.65 -26.82 -63.10
CA MET A 1 -13.59 -25.93 -62.58
C MET A 1 -13.86 -25.71 -61.09
N LYS A 2 -12.84 -25.96 -60.25
CA LYS A 2 -12.57 -25.44 -58.88
C LYS A 2 -13.69 -25.53 -57.83
N ASN A 3 -13.63 -26.51 -56.92
CA ASN A 3 -12.96 -26.47 -55.60
C ASN A 3 -13.46 -25.35 -54.67
N ALA A 4 -14.13 -25.74 -53.58
CA ALA A 4 -13.76 -25.33 -52.22
C ALA A 4 -14.52 -26.17 -51.19
N VAL A 5 -13.79 -27.05 -50.51
CA VAL A 5 -14.18 -27.71 -49.27
C VAL A 5 -13.88 -26.71 -48.14
N LEU A 6 -14.90 -26.30 -47.38
CA LEU A 6 -14.71 -25.44 -46.21
C LEU A 6 -14.69 -26.33 -44.95
N LEU A 7 -13.51 -26.87 -44.63
CA LEU A 7 -13.21 -27.38 -43.29
C LEU A 7 -12.71 -26.20 -42.44
N CYS A 8 -13.41 -25.86 -41.37
CA CYS A 8 -12.87 -24.99 -40.33
C CYS A 8 -13.16 -25.60 -38.95
N THR A 9 -12.41 -26.64 -38.61
CA THR A 9 -12.22 -27.10 -37.23
C THR A 9 -11.03 -26.37 -36.63
N ALA A 10 -11.23 -25.62 -35.54
CA ALA A 10 -10.57 -25.87 -34.27
C ALA A 10 -10.82 -24.74 -33.25
N LEU A 11 -11.32 -25.15 -32.10
CA LEU A 11 -11.22 -24.48 -30.80
C LEU A 11 -9.81 -23.93 -30.56
N LEU A 12 -9.71 -22.68 -30.10
CA LEU A 12 -8.70 -22.26 -29.13
C LEU A 12 -9.32 -21.27 -28.13
N ILE A 13 -9.74 -21.85 -27.00
CA ILE A 13 -9.40 -21.41 -25.64
C ILE A 13 -9.29 -19.89 -25.49
N PHE A 14 -10.40 -19.26 -25.06
CA PHE A 14 -10.30 -17.92 -24.49
C PHE A 14 -9.34 -17.98 -23.29
N PRO A 15 -8.36 -17.08 -23.19
CA PRO A 15 -7.58 -16.98 -21.98
C PRO A 15 -8.58 -16.70 -20.87
N LEU A 16 -8.54 -17.56 -19.85
CA LEU A 16 -9.10 -17.29 -18.55
C LEU A 16 -8.63 -15.90 -18.20
N HIS A 17 -9.52 -14.90 -18.27
CA HIS A 17 -9.28 -13.63 -17.63
C HIS A 17 -9.38 -13.98 -16.15
N THR A 18 -8.26 -14.46 -15.58
CA THR A 18 -8.01 -14.31 -14.16
C THR A 18 -8.06 -12.81 -13.95
N ILE A 19 -9.27 -12.32 -13.64
CA ILE A 19 -9.46 -11.08 -12.94
C ILE A 19 -8.68 -11.31 -11.66
N ALA A 20 -7.41 -10.88 -11.66
CA ALA A 20 -6.62 -10.77 -10.46
C ALA A 20 -7.53 -9.98 -9.52
N LYS A 21 -8.02 -10.65 -8.47
CA LYS A 21 -8.83 -10.07 -7.42
C LYS A 21 -8.03 -8.87 -6.94
N GLY A 22 -8.38 -7.68 -7.39
CA GLY A 22 -7.74 -6.44 -6.98
C GLY A 22 -7.84 -6.44 -5.47
N SER A 23 -6.70 -6.58 -4.80
CA SER A 23 -6.62 -6.51 -3.36
C SER A 23 -7.23 -5.17 -2.98
N SER A 24 -8.40 -5.21 -2.32
CA SER A 24 -9.09 -3.99 -1.90
C SER A 24 -8.34 -3.46 -0.70
N GLY A 25 -7.20 -2.79 -0.95
CA GLY A 25 -6.40 -2.18 0.08
C GLY A 25 -7.17 -1.12 0.84
N SER A 26 -6.91 -1.03 2.15
CA SER A 26 -7.42 0.05 2.98
C SER A 26 -6.61 1.31 2.72
N MET A 27 -7.26 2.37 2.24
CA MET A 27 -6.64 3.68 2.01
C MET A 27 -7.02 4.65 3.13
N TYR A 28 -6.03 5.33 3.69
CA TYR A 28 -6.16 6.29 4.76
C TYR A 28 -5.51 7.62 4.38
N ILE A 29 -6.20 8.71 4.70
CA ILE A 29 -5.63 10.05 4.70
C ILE A 29 -5.15 10.29 6.14
N ILE A 30 -3.83 10.28 6.34
CA ILE A 30 -3.20 10.41 7.66
C ILE A 30 -2.94 11.88 8.01
N THR A 31 -2.63 12.69 7.00
CA THR A 31 -2.60 14.16 7.05
C THR A 31 -3.10 14.70 5.72
N ASP A 32 -3.26 16.01 5.60
CA ASP A 32 -3.58 16.67 4.33
C ASP A 32 -2.51 16.46 3.25
N TYR A 33 -1.25 16.23 3.64
CA TYR A 33 -0.12 16.00 2.72
C TYR A 33 0.35 14.55 2.63
N ALA A 34 -0.15 13.60 3.44
CA ALA A 34 0.29 12.20 3.41
C ALA A 34 -0.87 11.21 3.39
N ARG A 35 -0.70 10.15 2.61
CA ARG A 35 -1.67 9.06 2.44
C ARG A 35 -1.00 7.72 2.65
N LEU A 36 -1.77 6.78 3.17
CA LEU A 36 -1.33 5.41 3.45
C LEU A 36 -2.28 4.44 2.76
N VAL A 37 -1.72 3.45 2.07
CA VAL A 37 -2.45 2.32 1.50
C VAL A 37 -1.88 1.05 2.11
N CYS A 38 -2.74 0.22 2.67
CA CYS A 38 -2.38 -1.04 3.30
C CYS A 38 -3.14 -2.18 2.63
N GLU A 39 -2.42 -3.20 2.15
CA GLU A 39 -2.97 -4.36 1.47
C GLU A 39 -2.52 -5.64 2.17
N VAL A 40 -3.49 -6.48 2.53
CA VAL A 40 -3.23 -7.80 3.12
C VAL A 40 -3.10 -8.83 2.00
N HIS A 41 -1.96 -9.52 1.97
CA HIS A 41 -1.69 -10.64 1.08
C HIS A 41 -1.45 -11.92 1.89
N THR A 42 -1.48 -13.08 1.23
CA THR A 42 -1.19 -14.37 1.86
C THR A 42 0.26 -14.46 2.37
N SER A 43 1.18 -13.72 1.77
CA SER A 43 2.61 -13.71 2.14
C SER A 43 2.98 -12.62 3.16
N GLY A 44 2.05 -11.73 3.50
CA GLY A 44 2.32 -10.60 4.39
C GLY A 44 1.47 -9.38 4.04
N ILE A 45 1.82 -8.24 4.63
CA ILE A 45 1.10 -6.98 4.48
C ILE A 45 1.99 -6.00 3.70
N GLN A 46 1.45 -5.43 2.63
CA GLN A 46 2.10 -4.39 1.87
C GLN A 46 1.61 -3.02 2.34
N LEU A 47 2.55 -2.16 2.73
CA LEU A 47 2.27 -0.80 3.16
C LEU A 47 2.90 0.19 2.18
N VAL A 48 2.10 1.11 1.67
CA VAL A 48 2.58 2.21 0.83
C VAL A 48 2.22 3.52 1.50
N ILE A 49 3.21 4.37 1.74
CA ILE A 49 3.02 5.76 2.14
C ILE A 49 3.35 6.66 0.97
N SER A 50 2.45 7.57 0.61
CA SER A 50 2.66 8.57 -0.43
C SER A 50 2.51 9.96 0.15
N SER A 51 3.42 10.85 -0.23
CA SER A 51 3.40 12.25 0.15
C SER A 51 3.00 13.13 -1.03
N GLN A 52 2.41 14.28 -0.74
CA GLN A 52 1.89 15.22 -1.72
C GLN A 52 2.83 16.41 -1.91
N SER A 53 2.56 17.26 -2.89
CA SER A 53 3.40 18.42 -3.23
C SER A 53 3.48 19.46 -2.11
N ASN A 54 2.48 19.52 -1.23
CA ASN A 54 2.42 20.41 -0.08
C ASN A 54 3.04 19.82 1.21
N THR A 55 3.84 18.75 1.11
CA THR A 55 4.49 18.15 2.28
C THR A 55 5.48 19.16 2.92
N PRO A 56 5.36 19.46 4.22
CA PRO A 56 6.27 20.39 4.89
C PRO A 56 7.73 19.92 4.82
N GLU A 57 8.66 20.86 4.67
CA GLU A 57 10.09 20.55 4.70
C GLU A 57 10.49 19.91 6.03
N ASN A 58 11.53 19.06 5.98
CA ASN A 58 12.03 18.31 7.13
C ASN A 58 11.01 17.36 7.78
N SER A 59 9.91 17.05 7.11
CA SER A 59 8.98 16.02 7.53
C SER A 59 9.64 14.64 7.56
N LYS A 60 9.26 13.82 8.53
CA LYS A 60 9.77 12.46 8.72
C LYS A 60 8.63 11.51 9.01
N ILE A 61 8.83 10.26 8.63
CA ILE A 61 8.00 9.14 9.08
C ILE A 61 8.87 8.13 9.80
N ARG A 62 8.42 7.70 10.97
CA ARG A 62 9.00 6.59 11.72
C ARG A 62 7.97 5.47 11.79
N ILE A 63 8.38 4.26 11.42
CA ILE A 63 7.57 3.06 11.51
C ILE A 63 8.24 2.14 12.51
N SER A 64 7.53 1.75 13.57
CA SER A 64 8.06 0.92 14.65
C SER A 64 7.14 -0.27 14.91
N GLY A 65 7.69 -1.48 14.84
CA GLY A 65 7.05 -2.74 15.24
C GLY A 65 8.10 -3.61 15.93
N ALA A 66 8.33 -4.82 15.42
CA ALA A 66 9.48 -5.65 15.81
C ALA A 66 10.83 -4.96 15.52
N ASN A 67 10.88 -4.16 14.45
CA ASN A 67 12.01 -3.30 14.09
C ASN A 67 11.53 -1.86 13.92
N SER A 68 12.46 -0.90 13.91
CA SER A 68 12.14 0.50 13.65
C SER A 68 12.93 1.07 12.48
N VAL A 69 12.25 1.83 11.63
CA VAL A 69 12.85 2.58 10.53
C VAL A 69 12.36 4.03 10.59
N GLN A 70 13.24 4.97 10.29
CA GLN A 70 12.91 6.40 10.19
C GLN A 70 13.43 6.94 8.86
N ILE A 71 12.54 7.60 8.10
CA ILE A 71 12.81 8.06 6.74
C ILE A 71 12.30 9.50 6.60
N SER A 72 13.03 10.32 5.85
CA SER A 72 12.55 11.65 5.47
C SER A 72 11.37 11.53 4.50
N LEU A 73 10.29 12.25 4.79
CA LEU A 73 9.11 12.31 3.95
C LEU A 73 9.25 13.49 2.99
N THR A 74 9.87 13.26 1.83
CA THR A 74 10.04 14.28 0.78
C THR A 74 8.76 14.47 -0.01
N ALA A 75 8.49 15.66 -0.55
CA ALA A 75 7.29 15.91 -1.35
C ALA A 75 7.22 15.04 -2.62
N ASN A 76 6.01 14.64 -3.02
CA ASN A 76 5.74 13.77 -4.18
C ASN A 76 6.51 12.43 -4.18
N SER A 77 6.78 11.88 -2.99
CA SER A 77 7.49 10.62 -2.84
C SER A 77 6.55 9.48 -2.48
N ARG A 78 7.03 8.25 -2.72
CA ARG A 78 6.33 7.01 -2.40
C ARG A 78 7.30 6.06 -1.72
N LEU A 79 6.92 5.61 -0.54
CA LEU A 79 7.66 4.64 0.27
C LEU A 79 6.87 3.34 0.31
N GLY A 80 7.50 2.22 -0.03
CA GLY A 80 6.90 0.90 -0.01
C GLY A 80 7.58 0.01 1.01
N PHE A 81 6.79 -0.71 1.81
CA PHE A 81 7.26 -1.64 2.81
C PHE A 81 6.48 -2.95 2.69
N HIS A 82 7.15 -4.03 3.06
CA HIS A 82 6.54 -5.34 3.21
C HIS A 82 6.77 -5.82 4.64
N PHE A 83 5.70 -6.25 5.28
CA PHE A 83 5.70 -6.72 6.66
C PHE A 83 5.12 -8.13 6.75
N THR A 84 5.61 -8.88 7.71
CA THR A 84 5.06 -10.16 8.13
C THR A 84 4.06 -9.95 9.27
N ALA A 85 3.20 -10.93 9.55
CA ALA A 85 2.25 -10.84 10.66
C ALA A 85 2.93 -10.60 12.02
N SER A 86 4.15 -11.13 12.21
CA SER A 86 4.94 -10.94 13.44
C SER A 86 5.47 -9.51 13.64
N ASP A 87 5.43 -8.66 12.62
CA ASP A 87 5.87 -7.26 12.75
C ASP A 87 4.82 -6.37 13.43
N PHE A 88 3.57 -6.82 13.51
CA PHE A 88 2.43 -6.06 14.02
C PHE A 88 2.24 -6.22 15.55
N PRO A 89 1.64 -5.21 16.23
CA PRO A 89 1.12 -3.96 15.67
C PRO A 89 2.24 -2.97 15.33
N LEU A 90 2.04 -2.22 14.23
CA LEU A 90 2.93 -1.13 13.86
C LEU A 90 2.48 0.17 14.51
N THR A 91 3.45 0.96 14.97
CA THR A 91 3.28 2.36 15.33
C THR A 91 3.88 3.22 14.23
N LEU A 92 3.06 4.08 13.64
CA LEU A 92 3.46 5.07 12.64
C LEU A 92 3.51 6.44 13.32
N GLU A 93 4.64 7.12 13.25
CA GLU A 93 4.78 8.49 13.72
C GLU A 93 5.18 9.38 12.55
N ILE A 94 4.38 10.40 12.29
CA ILE A 94 4.66 11.44 11.30
C ILE A 94 5.03 12.69 12.06
N THR A 95 6.22 13.21 11.80
CA THR A 95 6.74 14.41 12.44
C THR A 95 6.97 15.48 11.39
N THR A 96 6.44 16.67 11.63
CA THR A 96 6.78 17.91 10.93
C THR A 96 7.55 18.81 11.90
N PRO A 97 8.07 19.97 11.43
CA PRO A 97 8.62 20.97 12.35
C PRO A 97 7.64 21.46 13.43
N GLU A 98 6.33 21.44 13.15
CA GLU A 98 5.31 22.03 14.02
C GLU A 98 4.62 20.99 14.92
N ASN A 99 4.45 19.76 14.44
CA ASN A 99 3.65 18.75 15.12
C ASN A 99 4.19 17.33 14.94
N SER A 100 3.74 16.43 15.81
CA SER A 100 3.91 14.98 15.64
C SER A 100 2.57 14.29 15.86
N THR A 101 2.22 13.40 14.95
CA THR A 101 0.99 12.60 15.01
C THR A 101 1.35 11.12 14.97
N ARG A 102 0.71 10.33 15.85
CA ARG A 102 0.97 8.90 15.99
C ARG A 102 -0.27 8.09 15.64
N PHE A 103 -0.05 6.95 15.00
CA PHE A 103 -1.07 5.99 14.62
C PHE A 103 -0.62 4.59 14.99
N SER A 104 -1.56 3.71 15.26
CA SER A 104 -1.36 2.26 15.30
C SER A 104 -2.02 1.65 14.07
N LEU A 105 -1.33 0.71 13.44
CA LEU A 105 -1.82 -0.11 12.34
C LEU A 105 -1.70 -1.57 12.75
N ASP A 106 -2.77 -2.34 12.65
CA ASP A 106 -2.76 -3.78 12.91
C ASP A 106 -2.61 -4.61 11.61
N GLN A 107 -2.52 -5.94 11.79
CA GLN A 107 -2.32 -6.88 10.68
C GLN A 107 -3.53 -6.97 9.73
N ASP A 108 -4.70 -6.49 10.15
CA ASP A 108 -5.93 -6.42 9.37
C ASP A 108 -6.08 -5.07 8.66
N CYS A 109 -4.96 -4.32 8.59
CA CYS A 109 -4.86 -2.99 8.03
C CYS A 109 -5.78 -1.96 8.69
N GLN A 110 -6.21 -2.15 9.95
CA GLN A 110 -7.01 -1.17 10.67
C GLN A 110 -6.11 -0.08 11.26
N LEU A 111 -6.35 1.16 10.86
CA LEU A 111 -5.62 2.33 11.34
C LEU A 111 -6.38 3.04 12.46
N LYS A 112 -5.69 3.28 13.58
CA LYS A 112 -6.21 4.08 14.70
C LYS A 112 -5.24 5.19 15.06
N GLN A 113 -5.72 6.43 15.13
CA GLN A 113 -4.93 7.53 15.67
C GLN A 113 -4.75 7.36 17.18
N LEU A 114 -3.52 7.50 17.65
CA LEU A 114 -3.17 7.42 19.07
C LEU A 114 -3.25 8.83 19.64
N THR A 115 -4.16 9.05 20.59
CA THR A 115 -4.18 10.28 21.39
C THR A 115 -3.03 10.25 22.38
N ARG A 116 -2.41 11.42 22.62
CA ARG A 116 -1.45 11.61 23.70
C ARG A 116 -2.08 11.39 25.07
#